data_AF-A0A531KN97-F1
#
_entry.id   AF-A0A531KN97-F1
#
_cell.length_a   1.000
_cell.length_b   1.000
_cell.length_c   1.000
_cell.angle_alpha   90.00
_cell.angle_beta   90.00
_cell.angle_gamma   90.00
#
_symmetry.space_group_name_H-M   'P 1'
#
loop_
_entity.id
_entity.type
_entity.pdbx_description
1 polymer ?
#
loop_
_entity_poly.entity_id
_entity_poly.type
_entity_poly.pdbx_seq_one_letter_code
_entity_poly.pdbx_strand_id
1 'polypeptide(L)'
;MQSNHQSAAGLANESGLVGCNLMDHAEKHSWALVPDPIFPYRGPQSTSGIEILRDGPFRKDRAAFRTALRNDGWRNVNGAPYGEGALSSAAVGGTLVGLIDQQGLIGEDLFNAVHRIGIRQFALQSIVEILPNPSNRITLSSEKDGLGLPRPEIHFRLDKYSRDGIAAAAHLHREIFRALRCDQMECG
;
A
#
# COMPACT_ATOMS: atom_id res chain seq x y z
N MET A 1 -18.76 26.27 -15.97
CA MET A 1 -18.40 27.61 -15.44
C MET A 1 -17.77 27.42 -14.08
N GLN A 2 -16.51 27.79 -13.89
CA GLN A 2 -15.91 27.82 -12.55
C GLN A 2 -16.46 29.03 -11.80
N SER A 3 -16.92 28.82 -10.56
CA SER A 3 -17.57 29.86 -9.73
C SER A 3 -16.61 30.96 -9.26
N ASN A 4 -15.32 30.89 -9.57
CA ASN A 4 -14.31 31.81 -9.06
C ASN A 4 -14.53 33.27 -9.51
N HIS A 5 -15.30 33.47 -10.60
CA HIS A 5 -15.71 34.80 -11.06
C HIS A 5 -16.74 35.47 -10.14
N GLN A 6 -17.50 34.70 -9.36
CA GLN A 6 -18.54 35.20 -8.45
C GLN A 6 -18.13 35.05 -6.98
N SER A 7 -17.13 34.22 -6.68
CA SER A 7 -16.60 34.02 -5.34
C SER A 7 -15.09 33.86 -5.41
N ALA A 8 -14.34 34.91 -5.06
CA ALA A 8 -12.88 34.96 -5.21
C ALA A 8 -12.15 33.85 -4.44
N ALA A 9 -12.69 33.42 -3.29
CA ALA A 9 -12.16 32.31 -2.49
C ALA A 9 -12.71 30.92 -2.90
N GLY A 10 -13.62 30.84 -3.88
CA GLY A 10 -14.40 29.65 -4.19
C GLY A 10 -15.66 29.52 -3.34
N LEU A 11 -16.57 28.64 -3.78
CA LEU A 11 -17.84 28.38 -3.08
C LEU A 11 -17.59 27.61 -1.77
N ALA A 12 -18.37 27.92 -0.74
CA ALA A 12 -18.31 27.29 0.58
C ALA A 12 -16.92 27.36 1.26
N ASN A 13 -16.08 28.32 0.89
CA ASN A 13 -14.70 28.43 1.38
C ASN A 13 -14.47 29.65 2.28
N GLU A 14 -15.49 30.11 3.01
CA GLU A 14 -15.36 31.24 3.96
C GLU A 14 -14.33 30.96 5.07
N SER A 15 -14.17 29.69 5.47
CA SER A 15 -13.17 29.23 6.44
C SER A 15 -11.77 29.08 5.85
N GLY A 16 -11.64 29.14 4.52
CA GLY A 16 -10.42 28.79 3.80
C GLY A 16 -10.08 27.30 3.81
N LEU A 17 -10.91 26.42 4.39
CA LEU A 17 -10.60 25.00 4.61
C LEU A 17 -11.01 24.08 3.46
N VAL A 18 -11.66 24.56 2.39
CA VAL A 18 -12.00 23.71 1.24
C VAL A 18 -10.72 23.14 0.63
N GLY A 19 -10.70 21.81 0.47
CA GLY A 19 -9.55 21.05 -0.01
C GLY A 19 -8.44 20.86 1.03
N CYS A 20 -8.52 21.50 2.20
CA CYS A 20 -7.51 21.48 3.26
C CYS A 20 -7.68 20.25 4.16
N ASN A 21 -6.67 19.96 5.01
CA ASN A 21 -6.70 18.81 5.93
C ASN A 21 -6.90 17.47 5.21
N LEU A 22 -6.36 17.36 4.00
CA LEU A 22 -6.46 16.13 3.21
C LEU A 22 -5.84 14.98 4.01
N MET A 23 -6.65 13.95 4.24
CA MET A 23 -6.29 12.74 4.96
C MET A 23 -6.46 11.55 4.02
N ASP A 24 -5.63 10.54 4.26
CA ASP A 24 -5.72 9.21 3.69
C ASP A 24 -5.12 8.24 4.73
N HIS A 25 -4.84 7.00 4.35
CA HIS A 25 -4.02 6.10 5.13
C HIS A 25 -2.64 5.94 4.50
N ALA A 26 -1.59 6.19 5.27
CA ALA A 26 -0.26 5.80 4.83
C ALA A 26 -0.16 4.28 4.88
N GLU A 27 0.35 3.66 3.82
CA GLU A 27 0.40 2.20 3.73
C GLU A 27 1.80 1.66 4.00
N LYS A 28 1.90 0.64 4.83
CA LYS A 28 3.10 -0.18 5.00
C LYS A 28 2.83 -1.57 4.44
N HIS A 29 3.56 -1.94 3.39
CA HIS A 29 3.53 -3.30 2.84
C HIS A 29 4.80 -4.05 3.17
N SER A 30 4.69 -5.31 3.59
CA SER A 30 5.83 -6.22 3.71
C SER A 30 5.46 -7.57 3.11
N TRP A 31 6.43 -8.31 2.60
CA TRP A 31 6.21 -9.61 1.99
C TRP A 31 7.35 -10.58 2.32
N ALA A 32 7.04 -11.87 2.23
CA ALA A 32 7.99 -12.95 2.44
C ALA A 32 7.45 -14.27 1.84
N LEU A 33 8.29 -15.30 1.80
CA LEU A 33 7.86 -16.67 1.53
C LEU A 33 7.66 -17.40 2.86
N VAL A 34 6.47 -17.94 3.07
CA VAL A 34 6.23 -18.85 4.22
C VAL A 34 6.82 -20.24 3.92
N PRO A 35 7.31 -20.98 4.92
CA PRO A 35 7.90 -22.30 4.70
C PRO A 35 6.86 -23.32 4.19
N ASP A 36 5.67 -23.31 4.82
CA ASP A 36 4.56 -24.18 4.47
C ASP A 36 3.64 -23.51 3.45
N PRO A 37 3.14 -24.25 2.42
CA PRO A 37 2.20 -23.72 1.43
C PRO A 37 0.92 -23.16 2.06
N ILE A 38 0.54 -21.93 1.70
CA ILE A 38 -0.70 -21.28 2.15
C ILE A 38 -1.71 -21.07 1.02
N PHE A 39 -1.33 -21.38 -0.23
CA PHE A 39 -2.20 -21.34 -1.41
C PHE A 39 -2.97 -20.01 -1.55
N PRO A 40 -2.27 -18.87 -1.66
CA PRO A 40 -2.92 -17.59 -1.92
C PRO A 40 -3.64 -17.62 -3.29
N TYR A 41 -4.37 -16.56 -3.60
CA TYR A 41 -5.20 -16.36 -4.80
C TYR A 41 -6.50 -17.16 -4.80
N ARG A 42 -6.98 -17.58 -3.62
CA ARG A 42 -8.22 -18.35 -3.45
C ARG A 42 -9.23 -17.60 -2.58
N GLY A 43 -10.24 -16.99 -3.21
CA GLY A 43 -11.26 -16.20 -2.53
C GLY A 43 -10.92 -14.70 -2.46
N PRO A 44 -11.50 -13.95 -1.52
CA PRO A 44 -11.27 -12.51 -1.39
C PRO A 44 -9.80 -12.15 -1.13
N GLN A 45 -9.39 -10.95 -1.54
CA GLN A 45 -7.99 -10.48 -1.45
C GLN A 45 -7.51 -10.27 -0.01
N SER A 46 -8.42 -9.98 0.92
CA SER A 46 -8.16 -9.86 2.35
C SER A 46 -9.25 -10.59 3.08
N THR A 47 -8.88 -11.54 3.94
CA THR A 47 -9.83 -12.40 4.67
C THR A 47 -9.81 -12.18 6.16
N SER A 48 -8.70 -11.66 6.70
CA SER A 48 -8.49 -11.44 8.13
C SER A 48 -7.53 -10.29 8.39
N GLY A 49 -7.48 -9.82 9.64
CA GLY A 49 -6.59 -8.75 10.05
C GLY A 49 -6.35 -8.69 11.55
N ILE A 50 -5.33 -7.92 11.93
CA ILE A 50 -4.97 -7.61 13.30
C ILE A 50 -5.49 -6.21 13.61
N GLU A 51 -6.46 -6.15 14.53
CA GLU A 51 -7.22 -4.93 14.84
C GLU A 51 -6.82 -4.28 16.17
N ILE A 52 -6.02 -4.96 17.00
CA ILE A 52 -5.70 -4.53 18.37
C ILE A 52 -4.88 -3.22 18.44
N LEU A 53 -4.28 -2.79 17.33
CA LEU A 53 -3.46 -1.58 17.22
C LEU A 53 -4.23 -0.37 16.67
N ARG A 54 -5.55 -0.49 16.55
CA ARG A 54 -6.44 0.61 16.17
C ARG A 54 -6.67 1.62 17.27
N ASP A 55 -6.47 1.23 18.52
CA ASP A 55 -6.64 2.14 19.65
C ASP A 55 -5.74 1.79 20.84
N GLY A 56 -5.48 2.79 21.67
CA GLY A 56 -4.72 2.64 22.91
C GLY A 56 -3.92 3.89 23.27
N PRO A 57 -3.33 3.94 24.49
CA PRO A 57 -2.62 5.11 24.99
C PRO A 57 -1.44 5.58 24.10
N PHE A 58 -0.88 4.69 23.28
CA PHE A 58 0.20 5.02 22.34
C PHE A 58 -0.21 6.02 21.25
N ARG A 59 -1.52 6.23 21.01
CA ARG A 59 -2.04 7.18 20.01
C ARG A 59 -1.77 8.64 20.35
N LYS A 60 -1.28 8.94 21.55
CA LYS A 60 -0.74 10.27 21.87
C LYS A 60 0.66 10.50 21.26
N ASP A 61 1.38 9.42 20.93
CA ASP A 61 2.80 9.46 20.54
C ASP A 61 3.01 9.05 19.07
N ARG A 62 2.25 8.09 18.55
CA ARG A 62 2.35 7.59 17.17
C ARG A 62 1.00 7.14 16.60
N ALA A 63 0.90 7.11 15.27
CA ALA A 63 -0.32 6.68 14.57
C ALA A 63 -0.77 5.25 14.90
N ALA A 64 -2.10 5.11 14.99
CA ALA A 64 -2.77 3.82 15.01
C ALA A 64 -2.76 3.18 13.63
N PHE A 65 -2.91 1.86 13.59
CA PHE A 65 -3.00 1.14 12.33
C PHE A 65 -3.74 -0.19 12.48
N ARG A 66 -4.23 -0.68 11.36
CA ARG A 66 -4.77 -2.03 11.19
C ARG A 66 -3.89 -2.77 10.20
N THR A 67 -3.59 -4.03 10.48
CA THR A 67 -2.84 -4.91 9.55
C THR A 67 -3.76 -5.94 8.93
N ALA A 68 -3.82 -6.02 7.60
CA ALA A 68 -4.51 -7.06 6.86
C ALA A 68 -3.53 -8.16 6.44
N LEU A 69 -3.96 -9.42 6.57
CA LEU A 69 -3.27 -10.57 5.98
C LEU A 69 -3.76 -10.71 4.54
N ARG A 70 -2.84 -10.59 3.59
CA ARG A 70 -3.15 -10.60 2.17
C ARG A 70 -3.27 -12.03 1.67
N ASN A 71 -4.37 -12.28 0.98
CA ASN A 71 -4.66 -13.55 0.32
C ASN A 71 -4.46 -13.45 -1.20
N ASP A 72 -4.11 -12.28 -1.74
CA ASP A 72 -3.73 -12.08 -3.13
C ASP A 72 -2.20 -12.10 -3.34
N GLY A 73 -1.50 -12.90 -2.53
CA GLY A 73 -0.05 -13.14 -2.61
C GLY A 73 0.76 -11.86 -2.73
N TRP A 74 1.57 -11.76 -3.78
CA TRP A 74 2.45 -10.61 -4.04
C TRP A 74 1.91 -9.66 -5.11
N ARG A 75 0.59 -9.67 -5.40
CA ARG A 75 -0.03 -8.82 -6.43
C ARG A 75 0.29 -7.34 -6.26
N ASN A 76 0.17 -6.81 -5.04
CA ASN A 76 0.49 -5.41 -4.74
C ASN A 76 1.99 -5.13 -4.59
N VAL A 77 2.84 -6.16 -4.63
CA VAL A 77 4.29 -6.03 -4.50
C VAL A 77 4.94 -5.96 -5.88
N ASN A 78 4.64 -6.93 -6.75
CA ASN A 78 5.27 -7.05 -8.06
C ASN A 78 4.29 -7.48 -9.18
N GLY A 79 2.99 -7.54 -8.91
CA GLY A 79 1.99 -7.98 -9.89
C GLY A 79 1.85 -9.49 -10.01
N ALA A 80 2.41 -10.27 -9.08
CA ALA A 80 2.20 -11.71 -9.04
C ALA A 80 0.69 -12.08 -9.00
N PRO A 81 0.31 -13.22 -9.61
CA PRO A 81 1.20 -14.20 -10.21
C PRO A 81 1.68 -13.82 -11.62
N TYR A 82 1.07 -12.85 -12.30
CA TYR A 82 1.33 -12.61 -13.73
C TYR A 82 2.53 -11.71 -14.01
N GLY A 83 2.60 -10.51 -13.41
CA GLY A 83 3.68 -9.55 -13.64
C GLY A 83 3.26 -8.10 -13.96
N GLU A 84 1.98 -7.76 -13.83
CA GLU A 84 1.44 -6.43 -14.16
C GLU A 84 1.02 -5.65 -12.89
N GLY A 85 1.97 -5.41 -11.99
CA GLY A 85 1.72 -4.75 -10.71
C GLY A 85 1.90 -3.23 -10.77
N ALA A 86 1.00 -2.48 -10.13
CA ALA A 86 1.05 -1.02 -10.05
C ALA A 86 2.27 -0.45 -9.28
N LEU A 87 2.94 -1.29 -8.48
CA LEU A 87 4.15 -0.96 -7.70
C LEU A 87 5.36 -1.78 -8.16
N SER A 88 5.37 -2.29 -9.41
CA SER A 88 6.40 -3.21 -9.88
C SER A 88 7.81 -2.64 -9.76
N SER A 89 8.50 -3.01 -8.68
CA SER A 89 9.95 -2.99 -8.69
C SER A 89 10.38 -4.22 -9.48
N ALA A 90 11.07 -4.01 -10.61
CA ALA A 90 11.62 -5.10 -11.42
C ALA A 90 12.60 -6.01 -10.65
N ALA A 91 12.95 -5.64 -9.41
CA ALA A 91 13.86 -6.36 -8.53
C ALA A 91 13.22 -7.57 -7.82
N VAL A 92 11.90 -7.59 -7.63
CA VAL A 92 11.24 -8.69 -6.88
C VAL A 92 10.73 -9.76 -7.85
N GLY A 93 11.44 -10.89 -7.90
CA GLY A 93 11.06 -12.06 -8.71
C GLY A 93 9.79 -12.78 -8.22
N GLY A 94 9.43 -13.88 -8.87
CA GLY A 94 8.26 -14.70 -8.49
C GLY A 94 6.96 -14.38 -9.23
N THR A 95 7.05 -13.66 -10.34
CA THR A 95 5.96 -13.53 -11.33
C THR A 95 6.16 -14.55 -12.45
N LEU A 96 5.09 -14.97 -13.12
CA LEU A 96 5.13 -15.88 -14.26
C LEU A 96 5.94 -15.29 -15.40
N VAL A 97 5.69 -14.02 -15.75
CA VAL A 97 6.49 -13.31 -16.77
C VAL A 97 7.96 -13.28 -16.39
N GLY A 98 8.31 -13.03 -15.12
CA GLY A 98 9.71 -13.06 -14.66
C GLY A 98 10.34 -14.46 -14.76
N LEU A 99 9.62 -15.51 -14.42
CA LEU A 99 10.12 -16.89 -14.53
C LEU A 99 10.32 -17.31 -16.00
N ILE A 100 9.50 -16.83 -16.92
CA ILE A 100 9.59 -17.15 -18.35
C ILE A 100 10.63 -16.26 -19.04
N ASP A 101 10.44 -14.94 -19.02
CA ASP A 101 11.20 -14.01 -19.86
C ASP A 101 12.60 -13.74 -19.31
N GLN A 102 12.76 -13.73 -17.98
CA GLN A 102 14.05 -13.42 -17.34
C GLN A 102 14.85 -14.68 -16.98
N GLN A 103 14.17 -15.77 -16.60
CA GLN A 103 14.84 -17.01 -16.21
C GLN A 103 14.76 -18.12 -17.26
N GLY A 104 14.00 -17.94 -18.34
CA GLY A 104 13.90 -18.91 -19.43
C GLY A 104 13.22 -20.23 -19.04
N LEU A 105 12.48 -20.26 -17.93
CA LEU A 105 11.89 -21.50 -17.43
C LEU A 105 10.68 -21.91 -18.27
N ILE A 106 10.63 -23.19 -18.62
CA ILE A 106 9.53 -23.81 -19.36
C ILE A 106 9.21 -25.19 -18.79
N GLY A 107 8.07 -25.77 -19.18
CA GLY A 107 7.71 -27.15 -18.84
C GLY A 107 7.73 -27.45 -17.34
N GLU A 108 8.37 -28.56 -16.97
CA GLU A 108 8.45 -29.03 -15.59
C GLU A 108 9.22 -28.06 -14.67
N ASP A 109 10.26 -27.40 -15.18
CA ASP A 109 11.03 -26.43 -14.39
C ASP A 109 10.20 -25.20 -14.02
N LEU A 110 9.40 -24.69 -14.96
CA LEU A 110 8.45 -23.61 -14.70
C LEU A 110 7.39 -24.03 -13.69
N PHE A 111 6.81 -25.22 -13.86
CA PHE A 111 5.83 -25.77 -12.92
C PHE A 111 6.40 -25.86 -11.50
N ASN A 112 7.60 -26.41 -11.36
CA ASN A 112 8.30 -26.54 -10.08
C ASN A 112 8.64 -25.17 -9.46
N ALA A 113 9.03 -24.18 -10.26
CA ALA A 113 9.29 -22.83 -9.77
C ALA A 113 8.01 -22.13 -9.27
N VAL A 114 6.90 -22.24 -10.01
CA VAL A 114 5.59 -21.71 -9.60
C VAL A 114 5.10 -22.42 -8.33
N HIS A 115 5.25 -23.74 -8.24
CA HIS A 115 4.87 -24.51 -7.06
C HIS A 115 5.78 -24.21 -5.86
N ARG A 116 7.05 -23.89 -6.07
CA ARG A 116 7.97 -23.49 -5.01
C ARG A 116 7.60 -22.11 -4.44
N ILE A 117 7.35 -21.13 -5.30
CA ILE A 117 7.22 -19.72 -4.92
C ILE A 117 5.75 -19.33 -4.75
N GLY A 118 4.92 -19.53 -5.77
CA GLY A 118 3.56 -18.98 -5.86
C GLY A 118 2.63 -19.39 -4.72
N ILE A 119 2.68 -20.67 -4.30
CA ILE A 119 1.81 -21.17 -3.22
C ILE A 119 2.27 -20.73 -1.81
N ARG A 120 3.44 -20.09 -1.71
CA ARG A 120 4.06 -19.61 -0.46
C ARG A 120 4.14 -18.09 -0.37
N GLN A 121 3.63 -17.37 -1.36
CA GLN A 121 3.64 -15.91 -1.37
C GLN A 121 2.75 -15.36 -0.26
N PHE A 122 3.36 -14.73 0.74
CA PHE A 122 2.67 -14.10 1.84
C PHE A 122 2.98 -12.61 1.90
N ALA A 123 1.96 -11.79 2.18
CA ALA A 123 2.12 -10.36 2.35
C ALA A 123 1.23 -9.82 3.46
N LEU A 124 1.70 -8.73 4.07
CA LEU A 124 1.01 -7.96 5.08
C LEU A 124 0.87 -6.52 4.59
N GLN A 125 -0.29 -5.93 4.81
CA GLN A 125 -0.54 -4.51 4.56
C GLN A 125 -1.05 -3.87 5.84
N SER A 126 -0.37 -2.84 6.32
CA SER A 126 -0.89 -1.99 7.38
C SER A 126 -1.33 -0.65 6.82
N ILE A 127 -2.53 -0.22 7.19
CA ILE A 127 -3.05 1.13 6.89
C ILE A 127 -2.91 1.99 8.16
N VAL A 128 -2.19 3.09 8.05
CA VAL A 128 -1.76 3.93 9.18
C VAL A 128 -2.52 5.25 9.14
N GLU A 129 -3.06 5.65 10.30
CA GLU A 129 -3.78 6.92 10.48
C GLU A 129 -2.90 8.14 10.12
N ILE A 130 -3.52 9.12 9.46
CA ILE A 130 -2.94 10.44 9.21
C ILE A 130 -3.85 11.48 9.84
N LEU A 131 -3.28 12.36 10.66
CA LEU A 131 -4.02 13.45 11.32
C LEU A 131 -4.28 14.62 10.35
N PRO A 132 -5.34 15.42 10.61
CA PRO A 132 -5.62 16.59 9.79
C PRO A 132 -4.45 17.59 9.85
N ASN A 133 -3.91 17.93 8.69
CA ASN A 133 -2.87 18.93 8.55
C ASN A 133 -3.30 19.99 7.52
N PRO A 134 -3.42 21.27 7.89
CA PRO A 134 -3.85 22.31 6.95
C PRO A 134 -2.96 22.46 5.72
N SER A 135 -1.68 22.08 5.80
CA SER A 135 -0.80 22.09 4.62
C SER A 135 -1.06 20.94 3.66
N ASN A 136 -1.68 19.85 4.12
CA ASN A 136 -2.11 18.77 3.24
C ASN A 136 -3.39 19.23 2.54
N ARG A 137 -3.29 19.50 1.24
CA ARG A 137 -4.35 20.19 0.50
C ARG A 137 -4.46 19.72 -0.94
N ILE A 138 -5.70 19.69 -1.45
CA ILE A 138 -6.01 19.60 -2.87
C ILE A 138 -6.48 20.96 -3.41
N THR A 139 -5.88 21.39 -4.51
CA THR A 139 -6.21 22.63 -5.23
C THR A 139 -6.39 22.36 -6.74
N LEU A 140 -6.75 23.38 -7.50
CA LEU A 140 -6.78 23.31 -8.96
C LEU A 140 -5.41 23.70 -9.50
N SER A 141 -4.86 22.87 -10.39
CA SER A 141 -3.60 23.14 -11.08
C SER A 141 -3.77 24.16 -12.20
N SER A 142 -2.66 24.71 -12.71
CA SER A 142 -2.62 25.41 -14.00
C SER A 142 -2.80 24.45 -15.18
N GLU A 143 -2.45 23.17 -15.01
CA GLU A 143 -2.59 22.14 -16.04
C GLU A 143 -4.05 21.69 -16.21
N LYS A 144 -4.46 21.47 -17.45
CA LYS A 144 -5.83 21.07 -17.81
C LYS A 144 -5.87 19.66 -18.36
N ASP A 145 -7.00 18.99 -18.19
CA ASP A 145 -7.29 17.71 -18.82
C ASP A 145 -7.75 17.86 -20.28
N GLY A 146 -8.05 16.73 -20.94
CA GLY A 146 -8.52 16.72 -22.33
C GLY A 146 -9.88 17.38 -22.55
N LEU A 147 -10.62 17.70 -21.49
CA LEU A 147 -11.89 18.44 -21.54
C LEU A 147 -11.71 19.92 -21.18
N GLY A 148 -10.47 20.37 -20.94
CA GLY A 148 -10.14 21.74 -20.59
C GLY A 148 -10.42 22.10 -19.13
N LEU A 149 -10.67 21.13 -18.27
CA LEU A 149 -10.86 21.34 -16.83
C LEU A 149 -9.52 21.31 -16.10
N PRO A 150 -9.26 22.19 -15.12
CA PRO A 150 -8.05 22.11 -14.30
C PRO A 150 -7.94 20.78 -13.57
N ARG A 151 -6.75 20.19 -13.63
CA ARG A 151 -6.44 18.94 -12.94
C ARG A 151 -6.28 19.19 -11.43
N PRO A 152 -6.49 18.17 -10.58
CA PRO A 152 -6.19 18.27 -9.16
C PRO A 152 -4.69 18.39 -8.93
N GLU A 153 -4.29 19.35 -8.10
CA GLU A 153 -2.94 19.50 -7.56
C GLU A 153 -2.95 19.14 -6.09
N ILE A 154 -2.12 18.19 -5.67
CA ILE A 154 -2.12 17.66 -4.31
C ILE A 154 -0.79 18.00 -3.65
N HIS A 155 -0.87 18.77 -2.57
CA HIS A 155 0.23 19.01 -1.64
C HIS A 155 0.04 18.06 -0.46
N PHE A 156 0.95 17.12 -0.27
CA PHE A 156 0.82 16.10 0.76
C PHE A 156 2.14 15.82 1.44
N ARG A 157 2.11 15.75 2.77
CA ARG A 157 3.24 15.33 3.60
C ARG A 157 2.79 14.42 4.73
N LEU A 158 3.65 13.48 5.07
CA LEU A 158 3.55 12.70 6.29
C LEU A 158 4.32 13.41 7.39
N ASP A 159 3.71 13.52 8.57
CA ASP A 159 4.36 14.08 9.76
C ASP A 159 5.10 13.01 10.56
N LYS A 160 5.71 13.41 11.68
CA LYS A 160 6.43 12.47 12.57
C LYS A 160 5.48 11.42 13.15
N TYR A 161 4.28 11.81 13.56
CA TYR A 161 3.26 10.93 14.13
C TYR A 161 2.92 9.75 13.20
N SER A 162 2.67 10.06 11.93
CA SER A 162 2.34 9.06 10.90
C SER A 162 3.55 8.19 10.57
N ARG A 163 4.74 8.79 10.43
CA ARG A 163 5.99 8.03 10.18
C ARG A 163 6.34 7.06 11.32
N ASP A 164 6.14 7.47 12.56
CA ASP A 164 6.37 6.60 13.72
C ASP A 164 5.35 5.44 13.76
N GLY A 165 4.12 5.67 13.30
CA GLY A 165 3.13 4.60 13.09
C GLY A 165 3.54 3.61 12.00
N ILE A 166 4.06 4.10 10.87
CA ILE A 166 4.62 3.25 9.79
C ILE A 166 5.79 2.41 10.32
N ALA A 167 6.69 3.00 11.11
CA ALA A 167 7.80 2.28 11.73
C ALA A 167 7.31 1.19 12.71
N ALA A 168 6.28 1.48 13.50
CA ALA A 168 5.65 0.49 14.37
C ALA A 168 4.97 -0.65 13.59
N ALA A 169 4.29 -0.35 12.48
CA ALA A 169 3.73 -1.35 11.58
C ALA A 169 4.83 -2.23 10.95
N ALA A 170 5.93 -1.62 10.50
CA ALA A 170 7.09 -2.34 9.99
C ALA A 170 7.73 -3.25 11.05
N HIS A 171 7.74 -2.82 12.32
CA HIS A 171 8.18 -3.67 13.42
C HIS A 171 7.25 -4.88 13.61
N LEU A 172 5.94 -4.67 13.68
CA LEU A 172 4.97 -5.78 13.79
C LEU A 172 5.14 -6.80 12.64
N HIS A 173 5.26 -6.32 11.40
CA HIS A 173 5.43 -7.20 10.24
C HIS A 173 6.68 -8.10 10.38
N ARG A 174 7.80 -7.54 10.86
CA ARG A 174 9.02 -8.30 11.12
C ARG A 174 8.82 -9.38 12.19
N GLU A 175 8.11 -9.05 13.28
CA GLU A 175 7.82 -10.03 14.33
C GLU A 175 6.93 -11.16 13.82
N ILE A 176 5.93 -10.86 12.99
CA ILE A 176 5.07 -11.88 12.36
C ILE A 176 5.90 -12.79 11.45
N PHE A 177 6.74 -12.24 10.58
CA PHE A 177 7.57 -13.04 9.69
C PHE A 177 8.57 -13.91 10.44
N ARG A 178 9.15 -13.42 11.54
CA ARG A 178 9.99 -14.25 12.42
C ARG A 178 9.21 -15.37 13.07
N ALA A 179 8.02 -15.09 13.58
CA ALA A 179 7.16 -16.11 14.21
C ALA A 179 6.74 -17.21 13.22
N LEU A 180 6.49 -16.84 11.96
CA LEU A 180 6.16 -17.76 10.87
C LEU A 180 7.39 -18.45 10.25
N ARG A 181 8.61 -18.07 10.66
CA ARG A 181 9.88 -18.54 10.08
C ARG A 181 9.94 -18.35 8.57
N CYS A 182 9.50 -17.19 8.08
CA CYS A 182 9.52 -16.91 6.66
C CYS A 182 10.96 -16.78 6.11
N ASP A 183 11.15 -17.23 4.87
CA ASP A 183 12.36 -16.99 4.08
C ASP A 183 12.22 -15.71 3.24
N GLN A 184 13.33 -15.12 2.80
CA GLN A 184 13.39 -13.92 1.95
C GLN A 184 12.48 -12.79 2.46
N MET A 185 12.86 -12.19 3.59
CA MET A 185 12.09 -11.12 4.22
C MET A 185 12.45 -9.75 3.62
N GLU A 186 11.48 -9.05 3.02
CA GLU A 186 11.62 -7.63 2.70
C GLU A 186 10.59 -6.80 3.47
N CYS A 187 11.10 -5.87 4.27
CA CYS A 187 10.32 -4.89 5.01
C CYS A 187 10.75 -3.50 4.53
N GLY A 188 10.24 -3.08 3.37
CA GLY A 188 10.52 -1.76 2.78
C GLY A 188 10.09 -0.55 3.60
#